data_AF-J5SLB0-F1
#
_entry.id   AF-J5SLB0-F1
#
_cell.length_a   1.000
_cell.length_b   1.000
_cell.length_c   1.000
_cell.angle_alpha   90.00
_cell.angle_beta   90.00
_cell.angle_gamma   90.00
#
_symmetry.space_group_name_H-M   'P 1'
#
loop_
_entity.id
_entity.type
_entity.pdbx_description
1 polymer ?
#
loop_
_entity_poly.entity_id
_entity_poly.type
_entity_poly.pdbx_seq_one_letter_code
_entity_poly.pdbx_strand_id
1 'polypeptide(L)'
;MDATASPARPASTATTPHAPITPIVPQAVHALAAPVPNLIDTALPGYLLPEVIRTLQDSARHAVEQRVAAERDAGTGQEEDVDIAALTINEKRHSVPPKDKGKGKEGMVEDAVKERLERIGYAVGGYVAEKLTLARPPLASHLDMIKFVCKDLFLFVYAKQIDNLRTNHRGVFVLQSHAFPPLASLSSTRGTQHDIAVAKVHLIYPQALIQGALQRLGMQCTVTAETSQLPQCTFQVRVSKHRQASEGPGHAAQESVDRRRSSAATSVMSPR
;
A
#
# COMPACT_ATOMS: atom_id res chain seq x y z
N MET A 1 -9.24 80.90 -32.04
CA MET A 1 -8.81 80.11 -30.88
C MET A 1 -9.83 78.99 -30.73
N ASP A 2 -9.47 77.84 -31.31
CA ASP A 2 -10.25 76.60 -31.32
C ASP A 2 -10.60 76.13 -29.91
N ALA A 3 -11.86 75.75 -29.71
CA ALA A 3 -12.28 74.91 -28.60
C ALA A 3 -13.25 73.86 -29.16
N THR A 4 -12.69 72.75 -29.63
CA THR A 4 -13.41 71.56 -30.07
C THR A 4 -14.02 70.85 -28.86
N ALA A 5 -15.34 70.94 -28.74
CA ALA A 5 -16.13 70.22 -27.75
C ALA A 5 -16.23 68.73 -28.13
N SER A 6 -15.63 67.86 -27.32
CA SER A 6 -15.72 66.40 -27.45
C SER A 6 -16.89 65.89 -26.59
N PRO A 7 -17.88 65.16 -27.14
CA PRO A 7 -18.96 64.60 -26.33
C PRO A 7 -18.48 63.35 -25.57
N ALA A 8 -18.54 63.44 -24.25
CA ALA A 8 -18.22 62.38 -23.31
C ALA A 8 -19.12 61.14 -23.52
N ARG A 9 -18.46 59.98 -23.56
CA ARG A 9 -19.05 58.64 -23.61
C ARG A 9 -19.80 58.35 -22.31
N PRO A 10 -21.08 57.91 -22.32
CA PRO A 10 -21.78 57.54 -21.10
C PRO A 10 -21.14 56.29 -20.47
N ALA A 11 -20.87 56.36 -19.17
CA ALA A 11 -20.40 55.23 -18.37
C ALA A 11 -21.52 54.20 -18.23
N SER A 12 -21.26 52.96 -18.66
CA SER A 12 -22.15 51.82 -18.41
C SER A 12 -22.13 51.45 -16.93
N THR A 13 -23.06 52.01 -16.15
CA THR A 13 -23.43 51.47 -14.84
C THR A 13 -24.33 50.26 -15.03
N ALA A 14 -23.77 49.06 -14.91
CA ALA A 14 -24.51 47.82 -14.69
C ALA A 14 -23.85 47.07 -13.53
N THR A 15 -24.06 47.56 -12.31
CA THR A 15 -23.77 46.81 -11.09
C THR A 15 -24.99 45.94 -10.79
N THR A 16 -25.05 44.76 -11.41
CA THR A 16 -25.84 43.66 -10.85
C THR A 16 -24.98 42.97 -9.79
N PRO A 17 -25.36 42.95 -8.50
CA PRO A 17 -24.67 42.11 -7.53
C PRO A 17 -24.92 40.66 -7.94
N HIS A 18 -23.85 39.92 -8.26
CA HIS A 18 -23.94 38.46 -8.37
C HIS A 18 -24.48 37.94 -7.04
N ALA A 19 -25.73 37.48 -7.04
CA ALA A 19 -26.29 36.76 -5.90
C ALA A 19 -25.37 35.57 -5.59
N PRO A 20 -25.04 35.30 -4.32
CA PRO A 20 -24.23 34.14 -3.97
C PRO A 20 -24.97 32.89 -4.44
N ILE A 21 -24.31 32.10 -5.28
CA ILE A 21 -24.83 30.81 -5.74
C ILE A 21 -25.04 29.97 -4.49
N THR A 22 -26.30 29.73 -4.12
CA THR A 22 -26.63 28.82 -3.03
C THR A 22 -26.12 27.43 -3.40
N PRO A 23 -25.41 26.72 -2.49
CA PRO A 23 -24.94 25.37 -2.78
C PRO A 23 -26.13 24.50 -3.18
N ILE A 24 -26.01 23.84 -4.35
CA ILE A 24 -27.04 22.98 -4.95
C ILE A 24 -27.43 21.82 -4.02
N VAL A 25 -26.56 21.49 -3.06
CA VAL A 25 -26.77 20.44 -2.07
C VAL A 25 -27.08 21.06 -0.70
N PRO A 26 -28.19 20.67 -0.04
CA PRO A 26 -28.49 21.12 1.32
C PRO A 26 -27.34 20.82 2.27
N GLN A 27 -27.00 21.76 3.16
CA GLN A 27 -25.87 21.60 4.10
C GLN A 27 -25.97 20.33 4.96
N ALA A 28 -27.18 19.88 5.29
CA ALA A 28 -27.39 18.62 6.01
C ALA A 28 -26.93 17.39 5.21
N VAL A 29 -27.16 17.36 3.90
CA VAL A 29 -26.71 16.29 3.01
C VAL A 29 -25.19 16.35 2.83
N HIS A 30 -24.63 17.56 2.75
CA HIS A 30 -23.18 17.76 2.72
C HIS A 30 -22.50 17.29 4.02
N ALA A 31 -23.12 17.55 5.18
CA ALA A 31 -22.62 17.10 6.48
C ALA A 31 -22.67 15.57 6.65
N LEU A 32 -23.65 14.90 6.05
CA LEU A 32 -23.71 13.44 5.98
C LEU A 32 -22.64 12.85 5.06
N ALA A 33 -22.33 13.53 3.95
CA ALA A 33 -21.30 13.11 3.01
C ALA A 33 -19.87 13.33 3.53
N ALA A 34 -19.66 14.35 4.36
CA ALA A 34 -18.39 14.70 4.99
C ALA A 34 -18.56 14.82 6.51
N PRO A 35 -18.66 13.69 7.25
CA PRO A 35 -18.80 13.72 8.69
C PRO A 35 -17.57 14.41 9.32
N VAL A 36 -17.80 15.11 10.43
CA VAL A 36 -16.72 15.73 11.21
C VAL A 36 -15.72 14.64 11.58
N PRO A 37 -14.42 14.81 11.29
CA PRO A 37 -13.43 13.80 11.61
C PRO A 37 -13.33 13.63 13.12
N ASN A 38 -13.41 12.38 13.60
CA ASN A 38 -13.07 12.05 14.97
C ASN A 38 -11.56 12.25 15.15
N LEU A 39 -11.19 13.26 15.93
CA LEU A 39 -9.79 13.55 16.22
C LEU A 39 -9.30 12.60 17.30
N ILE A 40 -8.15 11.97 17.04
CA ILE A 40 -7.42 11.16 18.01
C ILE A 40 -6.10 11.85 18.34
N ASP A 41 -5.60 11.60 19.54
CA ASP A 41 -4.29 12.11 19.96
C ASP A 41 -3.18 11.55 19.06
N THR A 42 -2.25 12.41 18.64
CA THR A 42 -1.13 12.04 17.77
C THR A 42 -0.13 11.12 18.46
N ALA A 43 -0.11 11.05 19.79
CA ALA A 43 0.69 10.12 20.58
C ALA A 43 0.09 8.71 20.64
N LEU A 44 -1.21 8.54 20.35
CA LEU A 44 -1.91 7.25 20.45
C LEU A 44 -1.23 6.11 19.66
N PRO A 45 -0.74 6.30 18.42
CA PRO A 45 -0.04 5.24 17.70
C PRO A 45 1.23 4.75 18.42
N GLY A 46 1.88 5.60 19.22
CA GLY A 46 3.05 5.25 20.02
C GLY A 46 2.73 4.25 21.16
N TYR A 47 1.51 4.29 21.69
CA TYR A 47 1.05 3.35 22.72
C TYR A 47 0.36 2.12 22.13
N LEU A 48 -0.43 2.30 21.08
CA LEU A 48 -1.22 1.23 20.50
C LEU A 48 -0.35 0.20 19.77
N LEU A 49 0.65 0.63 19.01
CA LEU A 49 1.48 -0.27 18.21
C LEU A 49 2.26 -1.30 19.05
N PRO A 50 2.93 -0.94 20.17
CA PRO A 50 3.54 -1.91 21.06
C PRO A 50 2.56 -2.98 21.59
N GLU A 51 1.36 -2.57 22.01
CA GLU A 51 0.36 -3.50 22.54
C GLU A 51 -0.23 -4.41 21.45
N VAL A 52 -0.40 -3.90 20.23
CA VAL A 52 -0.78 -4.72 19.07
C VAL A 52 0.29 -5.77 18.78
N ILE A 53 1.56 -5.40 18.80
CA ILE A 53 2.66 -6.35 18.58
C ILE A 53 2.66 -7.43 19.67
N ARG A 54 2.51 -7.05 20.94
CA ARG A 54 2.47 -7.99 22.07
C ARG A 54 1.30 -8.96 21.97
N THR A 55 0.09 -8.46 21.72
CA THR A 55 -1.11 -9.29 21.57
C THR A 55 -1.01 -10.23 20.37
N LEU A 56 -0.40 -9.79 19.25
CA LEU A 56 -0.12 -10.65 18.11
C LEU A 56 0.91 -11.73 18.43
N GLN A 57 1.95 -11.41 19.20
CA GLN A 57 2.94 -12.39 19.67
C GLN A 57 2.31 -13.47 20.54
N ASP A 58 1.51 -13.07 21.54
CA ASP A 58 0.83 -14.01 22.44
C ASP A 58 -0.16 -14.89 21.67
N SER A 59 -0.94 -14.29 20.76
CA SER A 59 -1.85 -15.04 19.87
C SER A 59 -1.09 -16.00 18.94
N ALA A 60 0.05 -15.59 18.39
CA ALA A 60 0.85 -16.40 17.48
C ALA A 60 1.50 -17.57 18.22
N ARG A 61 2.00 -17.37 19.44
CA ARG A 61 2.53 -18.44 20.31
C ARG A 61 1.48 -19.53 20.54
N HIS A 62 0.29 -19.12 20.98
CA HIS A 62 -0.80 -20.05 21.22
C HIS A 62 -1.22 -20.80 19.93
N ALA A 63 -1.30 -20.11 18.79
CA ALA A 63 -1.62 -20.74 17.52
C ALA A 63 -0.55 -21.74 17.05
N VAL A 64 0.74 -21.43 17.26
CA VAL A 64 1.85 -22.34 16.93
C VAL A 64 1.84 -23.55 17.87
N GLU A 65 1.60 -23.35 19.16
CA GLU A 65 1.48 -24.44 20.13
C GLU A 65 0.33 -25.38 19.80
N GLN A 66 -0.84 -24.84 19.45
CA GLN A 66 -1.97 -25.66 19.00
C GLN A 66 -1.66 -26.43 17.72
N ARG A 67 -0.95 -25.84 16.76
CA ARG A 67 -0.53 -26.54 15.53
C ARG A 67 0.43 -27.68 15.85
N VAL A 68 1.42 -27.43 16.69
CA VAL A 68 2.39 -28.47 17.11
C VAL A 68 1.71 -29.57 17.91
N ALA A 69 0.74 -29.24 18.76
CA ALA A 69 -0.06 -30.24 19.48
C ALA A 69 -0.89 -31.09 18.52
N ALA A 70 -1.58 -30.46 17.56
CA ALA A 70 -2.37 -31.16 16.55
C ALA A 70 -1.49 -32.06 15.65
N GLU A 71 -0.28 -31.64 15.30
CA GLU A 71 0.69 -32.46 14.54
C GLU A 71 1.19 -33.66 15.36
N ARG A 72 1.35 -33.52 16.68
CA ARG A 72 1.70 -34.63 17.57
C ARG A 72 0.57 -35.64 17.69
N ASP A 73 -0.67 -35.16 17.86
CA ASP A 73 -1.85 -36.01 17.95
C ASP A 73 -2.12 -36.73 16.61
N ALA A 74 -1.91 -36.04 15.49
CA ALA A 74 -2.00 -36.63 14.14
C ALA A 74 -0.89 -37.66 13.85
N GLY A 75 0.28 -37.54 14.49
CA GLY A 75 1.40 -38.47 14.35
C GLY A 75 1.24 -39.78 15.13
N THR A 76 0.12 -40.01 15.81
CA THR A 76 -0.14 -41.24 16.58
C THR A 76 -1.22 -42.16 15.97
N GLY A 77 -1.71 -41.85 14.76
CA GLY A 77 -2.70 -42.66 14.05
C GLY A 77 -2.29 -43.00 12.61
N GLN A 78 -1.96 -44.28 12.40
CA GLN A 78 -1.96 -45.03 11.13
C GLN A 78 -0.91 -44.70 10.06
N GLU A 79 0.12 -45.56 10.01
CA GLU A 79 0.39 -46.31 8.77
C GLU A 79 -0.88 -47.09 8.40
N GLU A 80 -1.71 -46.59 7.48
CA GLU A 80 -2.54 -47.42 6.59
C GLU A 80 -2.71 -46.66 5.27
N ASP A 81 -2.10 -47.20 4.20
CA ASP A 81 -2.40 -46.84 2.83
C ASP A 81 -3.88 -47.11 2.55
N VAL A 82 -4.69 -46.07 2.32
CA VAL A 82 -6.00 -46.23 1.69
C VAL A 82 -6.22 -45.13 0.65
N ASP A 83 -6.05 -45.52 -0.61
CA ASP A 83 -6.48 -44.81 -1.81
C ASP A 83 -8.01 -44.64 -1.82
N ILE A 84 -8.53 -43.43 -1.58
CA ILE A 84 -9.88 -43.04 -2.04
C ILE A 84 -9.86 -41.59 -2.51
N ALA A 85 -9.64 -41.43 -3.81
CA ALA A 85 -10.21 -40.33 -4.56
C ALA A 85 -11.74 -40.34 -4.40
N ALA A 86 -12.32 -39.16 -4.22
CA ALA A 86 -13.74 -38.85 -4.05
C ALA A 86 -14.21 -38.78 -2.59
N LEU A 87 -14.25 -37.55 -2.07
CA LEU A 87 -15.47 -36.82 -1.69
C LEU A 87 -15.05 -35.61 -0.86
N THR A 88 -15.06 -34.41 -1.44
CA THR A 88 -15.59 -33.17 -0.84
C THR A 88 -15.44 -32.02 -1.86
N ILE A 89 -16.58 -31.54 -2.34
CA ILE A 89 -16.71 -30.32 -3.14
C ILE A 89 -16.80 -29.13 -2.17
N ASN A 90 -15.98 -28.11 -2.42
CA ASN A 90 -16.08 -26.70 -1.99
C ASN A 90 -16.12 -26.37 -0.48
N GLU A 91 -14.98 -25.97 0.07
CA GLU A 91 -14.78 -24.58 0.53
C GLU A 91 -13.27 -24.28 0.58
N LYS A 92 -12.83 -23.37 -0.27
CA LYS A 92 -11.42 -23.06 -0.53
C LYS A 92 -10.86 -22.18 0.58
N ARG A 93 -10.59 -22.75 1.76
CA ARG A 93 -9.59 -22.17 2.67
C ARG A 93 -8.23 -22.39 2.03
N HIS A 94 -7.52 -21.32 1.71
CA HIS A 94 -6.12 -21.36 1.31
C HIS A 94 -5.27 -21.92 2.47
N SER A 95 -5.22 -23.24 2.61
CA SER A 95 -4.18 -23.92 3.37
C SER A 95 -2.92 -23.87 2.51
N VAL A 96 -2.11 -22.83 2.71
CA VAL A 96 -0.75 -22.79 2.19
C VAL A 96 0.02 -23.94 2.87
N PRO A 97 0.62 -24.88 2.13
CA PRO A 97 1.40 -25.95 2.73
C PRO A 97 2.66 -25.38 3.40
N PRO A 98 3.13 -25.93 4.54
CA PRO A 98 4.24 -25.36 5.28
C PRO A 98 5.55 -25.59 4.53
N LYS A 99 6.16 -24.48 4.10
CA LYS A 99 7.53 -24.43 3.57
C LYS A 99 8.53 -24.34 4.73
N ASP A 100 8.39 -25.20 5.74
CA ASP A 100 9.10 -25.05 7.01
C ASP A 100 9.67 -26.36 7.54
N LYS A 101 10.74 -26.85 6.91
CA LYS A 101 11.49 -28.02 7.40
C LYS A 101 12.71 -27.63 8.24
N GLY A 102 12.73 -26.47 8.90
CA GLY A 102 13.92 -26.09 9.66
C GLY A 102 13.86 -24.88 10.60
N LYS A 103 12.75 -24.13 10.72
CA LYS A 103 12.68 -23.05 11.73
C LYS A 103 12.18 -23.59 13.08
N GLY A 104 12.86 -23.21 14.16
CA GLY A 104 12.39 -23.48 15.52
C GLY A 104 11.07 -22.75 15.83
N LYS A 105 10.40 -23.14 16.92
CA LYS A 105 9.10 -22.58 17.34
C LYS A 105 9.08 -21.04 17.37
N GLU A 106 10.17 -20.42 17.83
CA GLU A 106 10.30 -18.96 17.89
C GLU A 106 10.27 -18.32 16.49
N GLY A 107 10.93 -18.91 15.50
CA GLY A 107 10.92 -18.42 14.12
C GLY A 107 9.54 -18.52 13.47
N MET A 108 8.77 -19.57 13.77
CA MET A 108 7.39 -19.70 13.30
C MET A 108 6.48 -18.60 13.87
N VAL A 109 6.67 -18.25 15.14
CA VAL A 109 5.94 -17.17 15.80
C VAL A 109 6.31 -15.83 15.17
N GLU A 110 7.59 -15.55 14.98
CA GLU A 110 8.07 -14.30 14.35
C GLU A 110 7.49 -14.12 12.94
N ASP A 111 7.54 -15.17 12.11
CA ASP A 111 6.98 -15.14 10.76
C ASP A 111 5.46 -14.89 10.78
N ALA A 112 4.73 -15.55 11.69
CA ALA A 112 3.28 -15.38 11.81
C ALA A 112 2.89 -13.97 12.29
N VAL A 113 3.64 -13.39 13.22
CA VAL A 113 3.45 -12.01 13.68
C VAL A 113 3.73 -11.03 12.53
N LYS A 114 4.85 -11.23 11.83
CA LYS A 114 5.23 -10.41 10.67
C LYS A 114 4.14 -10.41 9.62
N GLU A 115 3.66 -11.58 9.19
CA GLU A 115 2.62 -11.70 8.16
C GLU A 115 1.32 -10.97 8.55
N ARG A 116 0.88 -11.14 9.82
CA ARG A 116 -0.33 -10.48 10.33
C ARG A 116 -0.16 -8.97 10.38
N LEU A 117 0.99 -8.50 10.87
CA LEU A 117 1.28 -7.07 10.97
C LEU A 117 1.41 -6.42 9.59
N GLU A 118 2.02 -7.11 8.63
CA GLU A 118 2.08 -6.67 7.23
C GLU A 118 0.68 -6.55 6.63
N ARG A 119 -0.19 -7.53 6.85
CA ARG A 119 -1.58 -7.48 6.36
C ARG A 119 -2.34 -6.28 6.92
N ILE A 120 -2.20 -6.00 8.22
CA ILE A 120 -2.85 -4.86 8.87
C ILE A 120 -2.31 -3.55 8.27
N GLY A 121 -0.99 -3.38 8.21
CA GLY A 121 -0.37 -2.19 7.66
C GLY A 121 -0.77 -1.94 6.21
N TYR A 122 -0.75 -2.99 5.39
CA TYR A 122 -1.17 -2.92 3.99
C TYR A 122 -2.59 -2.40 3.83
N ALA A 123 -3.54 -2.99 4.58
CA ALA A 123 -4.94 -2.61 4.51
C ALA A 123 -5.14 -1.15 4.95
N VAL A 124 -4.57 -0.77 6.09
CA VAL A 124 -4.66 0.60 6.63
C VAL A 124 -4.07 1.61 5.66
N GLY A 125 -2.87 1.35 5.12
CA GLY A 125 -2.22 2.22 4.14
C GLY A 125 -3.07 2.46 2.91
N GLY A 126 -3.70 1.40 2.38
CA GLY A 126 -4.61 1.51 1.24
C GLY A 126 -5.85 2.36 1.53
N TYR A 127 -6.52 2.13 2.65
CA TYR A 127 -7.72 2.89 3.02
C TYR A 127 -7.42 4.36 3.32
N VAL A 128 -6.30 4.65 4.00
CA VAL A 128 -5.87 6.02 4.27
C VAL A 128 -5.51 6.73 2.96
N ALA A 129 -4.84 6.05 2.02
CA ALA A 129 -4.54 6.63 0.72
C ALA A 129 -5.81 7.03 -0.04
N GLU A 130 -6.80 6.15 -0.15
CA GLU A 130 -8.10 6.46 -0.79
C GLU A 130 -8.79 7.65 -0.14
N LYS A 131 -8.81 7.70 1.20
CA LYS A 131 -9.42 8.79 1.95
C LYS A 131 -8.74 10.13 1.67
N LEU A 132 -7.41 10.17 1.67
CA LEU A 132 -6.64 11.41 1.49
C LEU A 132 -6.60 11.89 0.03
N THR A 133 -6.83 11.01 -0.94
CA THR A 133 -6.84 11.36 -2.38
C THR A 133 -8.24 11.57 -2.95
N LEU A 134 -9.31 11.33 -2.19
CA LEU A 134 -10.71 11.44 -2.64
C LEU A 134 -11.03 12.75 -3.37
N ALA A 135 -10.54 13.89 -2.85
CA ALA A 135 -10.81 15.22 -3.39
C ALA A 135 -9.65 15.79 -4.23
N ARG A 136 -8.66 14.96 -4.59
CA ARG A 136 -7.46 15.41 -5.33
C ARG A 136 -7.51 14.96 -6.79
N PRO A 137 -6.94 15.75 -7.72
CA PRO A 137 -6.63 15.26 -9.05
C PRO A 137 -5.77 13.98 -8.99
N PRO A 138 -5.92 13.04 -9.94
CA PRO A 138 -5.12 11.83 -9.97
C PRO A 138 -3.61 12.11 -9.96
N LEU A 139 -2.87 11.34 -9.17
CA LEU A 139 -1.41 11.42 -9.11
C LEU A 139 -0.83 10.75 -10.36
N ALA A 140 -0.39 11.55 -11.34
CA ALA A 140 -0.03 11.06 -12.66
C ALA A 140 1.33 10.34 -12.72
N SER A 141 2.28 10.71 -11.85
CA SER A 141 3.63 10.15 -11.87
C SER A 141 3.96 9.39 -10.58
N HIS A 142 4.88 8.42 -10.68
CA HIS A 142 5.41 7.73 -9.50
C HIS A 142 6.04 8.70 -8.49
N LEU A 143 6.66 9.77 -8.97
CA LEU A 143 7.27 10.78 -8.11
C LEU A 143 6.20 11.55 -7.29
N ASP A 144 5.03 11.82 -7.88
CA ASP A 144 3.93 12.49 -7.18
C ASP A 144 3.30 11.59 -6.12
N MET A 145 3.18 10.29 -6.41
CA MET A 145 2.76 9.28 -5.42
C MET A 145 3.74 9.20 -4.23
N ILE A 146 5.05 9.25 -4.50
CA ILE A 146 6.06 9.28 -3.43
C ILE A 146 5.99 10.59 -2.64
N LYS A 147 5.78 11.74 -3.29
CA LYS A 147 5.58 13.03 -2.58
C LYS A 147 4.34 13.01 -1.69
N PHE A 148 3.25 12.42 -2.17
CA PHE A 148 2.04 12.20 -1.37
C PHE A 148 2.36 11.37 -0.11
N VAL A 149 3.14 10.28 -0.25
CA VAL A 149 3.58 9.51 0.92
C VAL A 149 4.39 10.40 1.88
N CYS A 150 5.37 11.16 1.37
CA CYS A 150 6.26 11.97 2.19
C CYS A 150 5.56 13.09 2.97
N LYS A 151 4.53 13.71 2.38
CA LYS A 151 3.93 14.96 2.90
C LYS A 151 2.52 14.82 3.43
N ASP A 152 1.72 13.92 2.87
CA ASP A 152 0.30 13.77 3.22
C ASP A 152 0.11 12.54 4.09
N LEU A 153 0.51 11.36 3.61
CA LEU A 153 0.33 10.10 4.37
C LEU A 153 1.13 10.12 5.67
N PHE A 154 2.41 10.46 5.61
CA PHE A 154 3.27 10.49 6.79
C PHE A 154 2.80 11.53 7.82
N LEU A 155 2.36 12.68 7.32
CA LEU A 155 1.82 13.75 8.17
C LEU A 155 0.53 13.32 8.85
N PHE A 156 -0.36 12.63 8.12
CA PHE A 156 -1.62 12.14 8.66
C PHE A 156 -1.42 11.07 9.75
N VAL A 157 -0.49 10.13 9.55
CA VAL A 157 -0.32 8.99 10.47
C VAL A 157 0.61 9.31 11.64
N TYR A 158 1.68 10.09 11.41
CA TYR A 158 2.75 10.31 12.39
C TYR A 158 2.89 11.78 12.81
N ALA A 159 2.00 12.67 12.35
CA ALA A 159 2.10 14.11 12.56
C ALA A 159 3.48 14.69 12.16
N LYS A 160 4.14 14.06 11.18
CA LYS A 160 5.50 14.37 10.74
C LYS A 160 5.65 14.15 9.25
N GLN A 161 6.49 14.95 8.58
CA GLN A 161 6.88 14.70 7.18
C GLN A 161 8.17 13.89 7.10
N ILE A 162 8.39 13.23 5.96
CA ILE A 162 9.69 12.62 5.64
C ILE A 162 10.73 13.72 5.46
N ASP A 163 11.88 13.57 6.11
CA ASP A 163 12.91 14.62 6.16
C ASP A 163 13.70 14.68 4.85
N ASN A 164 14.05 13.52 4.30
CA ASN A 164 14.81 13.43 3.06
C ASN A 164 14.21 12.41 2.09
N LEU A 165 14.12 12.81 0.83
CA LEU A 165 13.76 11.94 -0.29
C LEU A 165 14.90 11.94 -1.29
N ARG A 166 15.47 10.75 -1.57
CA ARG A 166 16.41 10.52 -2.67
C ARG A 166 15.75 9.67 -3.73
N THR A 167 15.94 10.02 -5.00
CA THR A 167 15.34 9.33 -6.14
C THR A 167 16.41 8.83 -7.10
N ASN A 168 16.17 7.71 -7.77
CA ASN A 168 17.02 7.20 -8.84
C ASN A 168 16.19 7.03 -10.13
N HIS A 169 16.79 7.32 -11.29
CA HIS A 169 16.18 7.09 -12.61
C HIS A 169 15.76 5.63 -12.86
N ARG A 170 16.27 4.69 -12.06
CA ARG A 170 15.92 3.26 -12.10
C ARG A 170 14.65 2.89 -11.31
N GLY A 171 13.87 3.86 -10.83
CA GLY A 171 12.64 3.57 -10.06
C GLY A 171 12.91 3.09 -8.64
N VAL A 172 13.98 3.59 -8.02
CA VAL A 172 14.30 3.37 -6.60
C VAL A 172 14.19 4.69 -5.86
N PHE A 173 13.45 4.70 -4.76
CA PHE A 173 13.27 5.84 -3.89
C PHE A 173 13.73 5.50 -2.49
N VAL A 174 14.39 6.44 -1.83
CA VAL A 174 14.88 6.27 -0.46
C VAL A 174 14.33 7.42 0.37
N LEU A 175 13.48 7.09 1.33
CA LEU A 175 12.83 8.01 2.24
C LEU A 175 13.50 7.88 3.60
N GLN A 176 13.99 8.98 4.17
CA GLN A 176 14.66 8.98 5.47
C GLN A 176 13.88 9.83 6.47
N SER A 177 13.70 9.28 7.66
CA SER A 177 13.16 10.00 8.81
C SER A 177 14.18 9.94 9.95
N HIS A 178 14.68 11.10 10.38
CA HIS A 178 15.69 11.23 11.43
C HIS A 178 15.12 11.03 12.84
N ALA A 179 13.89 11.49 13.07
CA ALA A 179 13.19 11.32 14.34
C ALA A 179 11.86 10.63 14.07
N PHE A 180 11.88 9.32 13.86
CA PHE A 180 10.67 8.57 13.55
C PHE A 180 9.85 8.32 14.83
N PRO A 181 8.62 8.85 14.97
CA PRO A 181 7.88 8.84 16.24
C PRO A 181 7.71 7.44 16.87
N PRO A 182 7.40 6.37 16.10
CA PRO A 182 7.30 5.02 16.67
C PRO A 182 8.60 4.47 17.26
N LEU A 183 9.76 5.05 16.92
CA LEU A 183 11.07 4.65 17.43
C LEU A 183 11.61 5.61 18.48
N ALA A 184 11.02 6.80 18.62
CA ALA A 184 11.52 7.86 19.51
C ALA A 184 11.49 7.46 20.99
N SER A 185 10.52 6.63 21.39
CA SER A 185 10.38 6.16 22.77
C SER A 185 11.07 4.81 23.05
N LEU A 186 11.73 4.22 22.05
CA LEU A 186 12.41 2.93 22.24
C LEU A 186 13.77 3.16 22.92
N SER A 187 13.86 2.77 24.18
CA SER A 187 15.12 2.67 24.91
C SER A 187 15.05 1.51 25.90
N SER A 188 16.08 0.67 25.95
CA SER A 188 16.18 -0.42 26.92
C SER A 188 17.49 -0.38 27.69
N THR A 189 17.46 -0.86 28.93
CA THR A 189 18.67 -1.08 29.75
C THR A 189 19.54 -2.23 29.23
N ARG A 190 19.05 -3.01 28.27
CA ARG A 190 19.73 -4.17 27.67
C ARG A 190 20.72 -3.80 26.56
N GLY A 191 20.86 -2.52 26.26
CA GLY A 191 21.83 -1.97 25.31
C GLY A 191 21.31 -1.82 23.89
N THR A 192 22.07 -1.06 23.08
CA THR A 192 21.64 -0.55 21.77
C THR A 192 21.30 -1.64 20.75
N GLN A 193 21.97 -2.79 20.79
CA GLN A 193 21.70 -3.88 19.85
C GLN A 193 20.32 -4.51 20.08
N HIS A 194 19.87 -4.59 21.34
CA HIS A 194 18.53 -5.06 21.66
C HIS A 194 17.48 -4.06 21.17
N ASP A 195 17.73 -2.77 21.37
CA ASP A 195 16.81 -1.70 20.93
C ASP A 195 16.65 -1.70 19.40
N ILE A 196 17.73 -1.91 18.66
CA ILE A 196 17.69 -2.04 17.20
C ILE A 196 16.89 -3.29 16.78
N ALA A 197 17.03 -4.41 17.48
CA ALA A 197 16.27 -5.62 17.18
C ALA A 197 14.76 -5.41 17.39
N VAL A 198 14.36 -4.78 18.49
CA VAL A 198 12.96 -4.42 18.77
C VAL A 198 12.45 -3.43 17.73
N ALA A 199 13.23 -2.40 17.41
CA ALA A 199 12.88 -1.40 16.40
C ALA A 199 12.54 -2.00 15.02
N LYS A 200 13.26 -3.05 14.60
CA LYS A 200 12.95 -3.77 13.34
C LYS A 200 11.54 -4.35 13.33
N VAL A 201 11.04 -4.84 14.46
CA VAL A 201 9.65 -5.35 14.57
C VAL A 201 8.65 -4.21 14.46
N HIS A 202 8.92 -3.07 15.10
CA HIS A 202 8.07 -1.87 14.99
C HIS A 202 8.02 -1.30 13.56
N LEU A 203 9.07 -1.50 12.75
CA LEU A 203 9.14 -1.03 11.37
C LEU A 203 8.35 -1.88 10.36
N ILE A 204 7.91 -3.08 10.72
CA ILE A 204 7.11 -3.94 9.84
C ILE A 204 5.78 -3.25 9.46
N TYR A 205 5.11 -2.63 10.43
CA TYR A 205 3.84 -1.94 10.18
C TYR A 205 4.01 -0.71 9.27
N PRO A 206 4.90 0.26 9.55
CA PRO A 206 5.18 1.39 8.65
C PRO A 206 5.62 0.96 7.24
N GLN A 207 6.42 -0.10 7.12
CA GLN A 207 6.83 -0.66 5.83
C GLN A 207 5.60 -1.08 5.00
N ALA A 208 4.72 -1.88 5.59
CA ALA A 208 3.52 -2.38 4.91
C ALA A 208 2.50 -1.26 4.67
N LEU A 209 2.41 -0.28 5.56
CA LEU A 209 1.55 0.90 5.41
C LEU A 209 1.92 1.71 4.17
N ILE A 210 3.22 2.00 3.98
CA ILE A 210 3.68 2.70 2.77
C ILE A 210 3.41 1.86 1.52
N GLN A 211 3.69 0.55 1.59
CA GLN A 211 3.48 -0.35 0.45
C GLN A 211 2.00 -0.43 0.02
N GLY A 212 1.09 -0.62 0.98
CA GLY A 212 -0.34 -0.69 0.71
C GLY A 212 -0.90 0.61 0.16
N ALA A 213 -0.43 1.76 0.66
CA ALA A 213 -0.79 3.07 0.12
C ALA A 213 -0.36 3.23 -1.35
N LEU A 214 0.90 2.92 -1.66
CA LEU A 214 1.43 3.07 -3.03
C LEU A 214 0.76 2.12 -4.02
N GLN A 215 0.48 0.87 -3.63
CA GLN A 215 -0.22 -0.08 -4.48
C GLN A 215 -1.66 0.34 -4.75
N ARG A 216 -2.32 0.95 -3.78
CA ARG A 216 -3.67 1.50 -3.97
C ARG A 216 -3.71 2.68 -4.94
N LEU A 217 -2.64 3.46 -4.98
CA LEU A 217 -2.45 4.54 -5.96
C LEU A 217 -2.03 4.03 -7.36
N GLY A 218 -1.86 2.72 -7.54
CA GLY A 218 -1.50 2.11 -8.81
C GLY A 218 0.01 1.91 -9.02
N MET A 219 0.84 2.14 -8.00
CA MET A 219 2.28 1.85 -8.06
C MET A 219 2.60 0.48 -7.47
N GLN A 220 2.93 -0.48 -8.35
CA GLN A 220 3.48 -1.76 -7.91
C GLN A 220 4.91 -1.58 -7.39
N CYS A 221 5.10 -1.71 -6.08
CA CYS A 221 6.40 -1.55 -5.44
C CYS A 221 6.60 -2.52 -4.28
N THR A 222 7.86 -2.76 -3.95
CA THR A 222 8.28 -3.41 -2.71
C THR A 222 8.93 -2.37 -1.81
N VAL A 223 8.55 -2.35 -0.53
CA VAL A 223 9.11 -1.43 0.46
C VAL A 223 9.92 -2.25 1.47
N THR A 224 11.15 -1.82 1.73
CA THR A 224 11.99 -2.38 2.78
C THR A 224 12.31 -1.28 3.79
N ALA A 225 12.06 -1.54 5.07
CA ALA A 225 12.39 -0.63 6.15
C ALA A 225 13.64 -1.12 6.89
N GLU A 226 14.58 -0.19 7.13
CA GLU A 226 15.82 -0.45 7.85
C GLU A 226 16.09 0.65 8.88
N THR A 227 16.73 0.27 9.98
CA THR A 227 17.25 1.19 11.00
C THR A 227 18.63 0.72 11.45
N SER A 228 19.56 1.67 11.55
CA SER A 228 20.92 1.47 12.04
C SER A 228 21.19 2.23 13.33
N GLN A 229 20.49 3.34 13.54
CA GLN A 229 20.62 4.22 14.71
C GLN A 229 19.23 4.72 15.09
N LEU A 230 18.88 4.66 16.36
CA LEU A 230 17.62 5.20 16.85
C LEU A 230 17.76 6.71 17.12
N PRO A 231 16.74 7.52 16.84
CA PRO A 231 15.39 7.18 16.34
C PRO A 231 15.25 7.26 14.80
N GLN A 232 16.33 7.04 14.05
CA GLN A 232 16.35 7.18 12.59
C GLN A 232 15.83 5.93 11.89
N CYS A 233 15.09 6.10 10.79
CA CYS A 233 14.68 5.01 9.91
C CYS A 233 14.79 5.39 8.44
N THR A 234 15.06 4.39 7.60
CA THR A 234 15.11 4.53 6.14
C THR A 234 14.14 3.54 5.51
N PHE A 235 13.30 4.04 4.60
CA PHE A 235 12.43 3.23 3.76
C PHE A 235 12.96 3.23 2.33
N GLN A 236 13.30 2.06 1.83
CA GLN A 236 13.67 1.86 0.43
C GLN A 236 12.47 1.34 -0.34
N VAL A 237 11.98 2.14 -1.28
CA VAL A 237 10.88 1.77 -2.19
C VAL A 237 11.49 1.40 -3.54
N ARG A 238 11.25 0.18 -3.98
CA ARG A 238 11.65 -0.30 -5.31
C ARG A 238 10.40 -0.53 -6.15
N VAL A 239 10.27 0.21 -7.24
CA VAL A 239 9.19 0.02 -8.20
C VAL A 239 9.43 -1.25 -8.99
N SER A 240 8.43 -2.14 -8.99
CA SER A 240 8.42 -3.29 -9.87
C SER A 240 8.07 -2.80 -11.28
N LYS A 241 8.86 -3.17 -12.29
CA LYS A 241 8.46 -2.93 -13.68
C LYS A 241 7.12 -3.62 -13.89
N HIS A 242 6.07 -2.84 -14.12
CA HIS A 242 4.80 -3.40 -14.54
C HIS A 242 5.06 -4.11 -15.88
N ARG A 243 4.85 -5.43 -15.94
CA ARG A 243 4.47 -6.07 -17.19
C ARG A 243 3.11 -5.48 -17.51
N GLN A 244 3.10 -4.41 -18.30
CA GLN A 244 1.86 -3.80 -18.79
C GLN A 244 0.98 -4.94 -19.29
N ALA A 245 -0.22 -5.05 -18.74
CA ALA A 245 -1.29 -5.81 -19.35
C ALA A 245 -1.79 -5.02 -20.57
N SER A 246 -0.93 -4.87 -21.57
CA SER A 246 -1.31 -4.56 -22.93
C SER A 246 -1.22 -5.88 -23.69
N GLU A 247 -2.36 -6.30 -24.23
CA GLU A 247 -2.61 -7.50 -25.03
C GLU A 247 -2.81 -8.80 -24.24
N GLY A 248 -4.08 -9.14 -24.03
CA GLY A 248 -4.48 -10.54 -23.86
C GLY A 248 -4.08 -11.38 -25.09
N PRO A 249 -4.02 -12.72 -24.97
CA PRO A 249 -3.72 -13.61 -26.08
C PRO A 249 -4.92 -13.65 -27.04
N GLY A 250 -5.10 -12.59 -27.82
CA GLY A 250 -6.19 -12.42 -28.77
C GLY A 250 -5.78 -11.74 -30.08
N HIS A 251 -4.51 -11.31 -30.23
CA HIS A 251 -4.01 -10.71 -31.48
C HIS A 251 -2.92 -11.52 -32.19
N ALA A 252 -2.26 -12.47 -31.51
CA ALA A 252 -1.32 -13.40 -32.17
C ALA A 252 -2.00 -14.45 -33.07
N ALA A 253 -3.31 -14.67 -32.91
CA ALA A 253 -4.08 -15.63 -33.72
C ALA A 253 -4.62 -15.04 -35.04
N GLN A 254 -4.66 -13.71 -35.21
CA GLN A 254 -5.12 -13.08 -36.44
C GLN A 254 -3.98 -12.84 -37.44
N GLU A 255 -2.78 -12.49 -36.97
CA GLU A 255 -1.63 -12.29 -37.86
C GLU A 255 -1.11 -13.62 -38.45
N SER A 256 -1.35 -14.75 -37.77
CA SER A 256 -1.00 -16.09 -38.26
C SER A 256 -2.02 -16.68 -39.25
N VAL A 257 -3.26 -16.20 -39.23
CA VAL A 257 -4.30 -16.57 -40.22
C VAL A 257 -4.15 -15.72 -41.49
N ASP A 258 -3.84 -14.43 -41.39
CA ASP A 258 -3.62 -13.58 -42.56
C ASP A 258 -2.32 -13.92 -43.32
N ARG A 259 -1.26 -14.35 -42.63
CA ARG A 259 -0.05 -14.88 -43.31
C ARG A 259 -0.29 -16.22 -44.00
N ARG A 260 -1.22 -17.06 -43.52
CA ARG A 260 -1.61 -18.30 -44.21
C ARG A 260 -2.52 -18.04 -45.41
N ARG A 261 -3.35 -16.99 -45.36
CA ARG A 261 -4.20 -16.57 -46.49
C ARG A 261 -3.40 -15.91 -47.61
N SER A 262 -2.34 -15.14 -47.31
CA SER A 262 -1.49 -14.54 -48.36
C SER A 262 -0.55 -15.55 -49.02
N SER A 263 -0.08 -16.57 -48.30
CA SER A 263 0.77 -17.64 -48.86
C SER A 263 0.00 -18.57 -49.81
N ALA A 264 -1.29 -18.82 -49.55
CA ALA A 264 -2.13 -19.66 -50.43
C ALA A 264 -2.53 -18.97 -51.75
N ALA A 265 -2.41 -17.65 -51.87
CA ALA A 265 -2.76 -16.90 -53.08
C ALA A 265 -1.60 -16.82 -54.11
N THR A 266 -0.36 -17.18 -53.72
CA THR A 266 0.83 -17.08 -54.60
C THR A 266 1.24 -18.43 -55.21
N SER A 267 0.50 -19.52 -54.95
CA SER A 267 0.84 -20.87 -55.45
C SER A 267 -0.09 -21.38 -56.55
N VAL A 268 -0.79 -20.49 -57.27
CA VAL A 268 -1.65 -20.87 -58.41
C VAL A 268 -1.45 -19.93 -59.60
N MET A 269 -0.23 -19.80 -60.11
CA MET A 269 0.00 -19.33 -61.48
C MET A 269 1.43 -19.67 -61.94
N SER A 270 1.60 -20.88 -62.45
CA SER A 270 2.65 -21.21 -63.42
C SER A 270 2.02 -21.97 -64.58
N PRO A 271 2.02 -21.40 -65.79
CA PRO A 271 2.03 -22.19 -67.01
C PRO A 271 3.33 -21.98 -67.78
N ARG A 272 3.86 -23.12 -68.24
CA ARG A 272 4.70 -23.38 -69.43
C ARG A 272 5.48 -22.24 -70.06
#